data_AF-A0A3M7P0V9-F1
#
_entry.id   AF-A0A3M7P0V9-F1
#
_cell.length_a   1.000
_cell.length_b   1.000
_cell.length_c   1.000
_cell.angle_alpha   90.00
_cell.angle_beta   90.00
_cell.angle_gamma   90.00
#
_symmetry.space_group_name_H-M   'P 1'
#
loop_
_entity.id
_entity.type
_entity.pdbx_description
1 polymer ?
#
loop_
_entity_poly.entity_id
_entity_poly.type
_entity_poly.pdbx_seq_one_letter_code
_entity_poly.pdbx_strand_id
1 'polypeptide(L)'
;LILSKSLRALLPSLSAQQPHYITAHIHRFPYLLTAGDILRLPFHLHGVSPGDVLRFNRASILGSRDYTLKAGLGSHSEEYDGKRREPRYVDERLFECRVRVMGVESQPMSVKEKTKRRNRKVKTVRSKHKYTVCRVMEVRVKGLDELMQEKGVVVLE
;
A
#
# COMPACT_ATOMS: atom_id res chain seq x y z
N LEU A 1 19.74 7.17 -2.09
CA LEU A 1 18.75 7.54 -3.14
C LEU A 1 19.49 8.20 -4.29
N ILE A 2 19.31 7.70 -5.50
CA ILE A 2 19.80 8.36 -6.72
C ILE A 2 18.61 9.13 -7.32
N LEU A 3 18.71 10.46 -7.36
CA LEU A 3 17.65 11.30 -7.94
C LEU A 3 17.92 11.55 -9.43
N SER A 4 16.94 11.23 -10.27
CA SER A 4 17.01 11.59 -11.69
C SER A 4 16.73 13.10 -11.88
N LYS A 5 17.31 13.69 -12.93
CA LYS A 5 17.06 15.08 -13.32
C LYS A 5 15.56 15.39 -13.50
N SER A 6 14.81 14.45 -14.09
CA SER A 6 13.36 14.56 -14.26
C SER A 6 12.60 14.60 -12.95
N LEU A 7 12.96 13.74 -11.99
CA LEU A 7 12.35 13.74 -10.65
C LEU A 7 12.65 15.06 -9.93
N ARG A 8 13.89 15.56 -10.00
CA ARG A 8 14.24 16.84 -9.38
C ARG A 8 13.40 18.01 -9.90
N ALA A 9 13.10 18.04 -11.20
CA ALA A 9 12.27 19.11 -11.77
C ALA A 9 10.79 18.99 -11.38
N LEU A 10 10.24 17.78 -11.32
CA LEU A 10 8.78 17.56 -11.18
C LEU A 10 8.32 17.30 -9.74
N LEU A 11 9.19 16.83 -8.85
CA LEU A 11 8.85 16.53 -7.46
C LEU A 11 8.29 17.73 -6.68
N PRO A 12 8.83 18.96 -6.77
CA PRO A 12 8.23 20.10 -6.06
C PRO A 12 6.83 20.44 -6.58
N SER A 13 6.57 20.32 -7.88
CA SER A 13 5.23 20.49 -8.45
C SER A 13 4.25 19.43 -7.94
N LEU A 14 4.69 18.17 -7.85
CA LEU A 14 3.89 17.08 -7.28
C LEU A 14 3.61 17.32 -5.79
N SER A 15 4.60 17.75 -5.01
CA SER A 15 4.47 18.00 -3.57
C SER A 15 3.52 19.17 -3.28
N ALA A 16 3.60 20.25 -4.06
CA ALA A 16 2.72 21.42 -3.93
C ALA A 16 1.26 21.13 -4.26
N GLN A 17 0.99 20.20 -5.18
CA GLN A 17 -0.37 19.89 -5.63
C GLN A 17 -1.06 18.86 -4.71
N GLN A 18 -1.75 19.32 -3.67
CA GLN A 18 -2.68 18.49 -2.89
C GLN A 18 -4.05 18.41 -3.59
N PRO A 19 -4.84 17.32 -3.44
CA PRO A 19 -4.60 16.12 -2.62
C PRO A 19 -3.76 15.03 -3.32
N HIS A 20 -3.08 14.20 -2.53
CA HIS A 20 -2.29 13.06 -3.02
C HIS A 20 -3.03 11.73 -2.86
N TYR A 21 -2.82 10.83 -3.82
CA TYR A 21 -3.20 9.42 -3.73
C TYR A 21 -1.97 8.52 -3.82
N ILE A 22 -2.06 7.34 -3.24
CA ILE A 22 -0.98 6.37 -3.21
C ILE A 22 -1.49 4.95 -3.44
N THR A 23 -0.76 4.13 -4.18
CA THR A 23 -1.00 2.70 -4.25
C THR A 23 -0.01 1.96 -3.35
N ALA A 24 -0.43 1.75 -2.10
CA ALA A 24 0.36 1.06 -1.08
C ALA A 24 0.22 -0.46 -1.23
N HIS A 25 1.29 -1.21 -0.96
CA HIS A 25 1.26 -2.67 -1.00
C HIS A 25 1.41 -3.27 0.39
N ILE A 26 0.44 -4.10 0.78
CA ILE A 26 0.46 -4.84 2.04
C ILE A 26 0.46 -6.32 1.67
N HIS A 27 1.51 -7.05 2.09
CA HIS A 27 1.75 -8.44 1.68
C HIS A 27 1.57 -8.67 0.16
N ARG A 28 2.10 -7.74 -0.66
CA ARG A 28 2.00 -7.69 -2.13
C ARG A 28 0.64 -7.25 -2.69
N PHE A 29 -0.44 -7.26 -1.93
CA PHE A 29 -1.75 -6.79 -2.39
C PHE A 29 -1.76 -5.25 -2.49
N PRO A 30 -2.11 -4.67 -3.64
CA PRO A 30 -2.18 -3.23 -3.81
C PRO A 30 -3.49 -2.66 -3.24
N TYR A 31 -3.38 -1.51 -2.58
CA TYR A 31 -4.51 -0.71 -2.09
C TYR A 31 -4.33 0.73 -2.56
N LEU A 32 -5.31 1.25 -3.30
CA LEU A 32 -5.38 2.67 -3.67
C LEU A 32 -5.97 3.43 -2.48
N LEU A 33 -5.21 4.39 -1.97
CA LEU A 33 -5.51 5.11 -0.74
C LEU A 33 -5.35 6.61 -0.93
N THR A 34 -6.21 7.36 -0.25
CA THR A 34 -6.14 8.80 -0.02
C THR A 34 -6.21 9.09 1.48
N ALA A 35 -5.85 10.31 1.89
CA ALA A 35 -5.95 10.70 3.30
C ALA A 35 -7.42 10.69 3.75
N GLY A 36 -7.71 9.99 4.85
CA GLY A 36 -9.06 9.85 5.41
C GLY A 36 -9.74 8.51 5.11
N ASP A 37 -9.22 7.72 4.16
CA ASP A 37 -9.83 6.43 3.78
C ASP A 37 -9.80 5.39 4.91
N ILE A 38 -10.80 4.51 4.88
CA ILE A 38 -10.90 3.36 5.78
C ILE A 38 -10.49 2.10 5.01
N LEU A 39 -9.36 1.52 5.40
CA LEU A 39 -8.78 0.31 4.84
C LEU A 39 -9.19 -0.89 5.70
N ARG A 40 -9.90 -1.84 5.09
CA ARG A 40 -10.23 -3.13 5.72
C ARG A 40 -9.33 -4.24 5.19
N LEU A 41 -8.40 -4.69 6.01
CA LEU A 41 -7.46 -5.75 5.67
C LEU A 41 -8.10 -7.14 5.73
N PRO A 42 -7.90 -8.01 4.73
CA PRO A 42 -8.48 -9.36 4.64
C PRO A 42 -7.80 -10.38 5.59
N PHE A 43 -7.19 -9.92 6.67
CA PHE A 43 -6.53 -10.75 7.67
C PHE A 43 -6.43 -10.00 9.00
N HIS A 44 -6.08 -10.76 10.03
CA HIS A 44 -5.78 -10.24 11.36
C HIS A 44 -4.30 -9.89 11.44
N LEU A 45 -3.98 -8.61 11.53
CA LEU A 45 -2.62 -8.13 11.77
C LEU A 45 -2.25 -8.40 13.23
N HIS A 46 -1.18 -9.18 13.46
CA HIS A 46 -0.70 -9.51 14.81
C HIS A 46 0.28 -8.45 15.30
N GLY A 47 0.39 -8.29 16.62
CA GLY A 47 1.34 -7.35 17.23
C GLY A 47 0.97 -5.88 17.05
N VAL A 48 -0.29 -5.59 16.72
CA VAL A 48 -0.84 -4.24 16.68
C VAL A 48 -2.03 -4.12 17.62
N SER A 49 -2.12 -2.99 18.30
CA SER A 49 -3.23 -2.61 19.16
C SER A 49 -4.06 -1.51 18.50
N PRO A 50 -5.36 -1.40 18.83
CA PRO A 50 -6.15 -0.25 18.43
C PRO A 50 -5.49 1.04 18.89
N GLY A 51 -5.28 1.98 17.96
CA GLY A 51 -4.61 3.24 18.21
C GLY A 51 -3.20 3.34 17.65
N ASP A 52 -2.54 2.22 17.37
CA ASP A 52 -1.17 2.19 16.84
C ASP A 52 -1.10 2.85 15.45
N VAL A 53 0.01 3.54 15.19
CA VAL A 53 0.28 4.20 13.90
C VAL A 53 1.35 3.42 13.14
N LEU A 54 0.97 2.92 11.97
CA LEU A 54 1.82 2.16 11.06
C LEU A 54 2.33 3.09 9.95
N ARG A 55 3.62 2.99 9.64
CA ARG A 55 4.21 3.62 8.45
C ARG A 55 4.20 2.59 7.32
N PHE A 56 3.52 2.90 6.22
CA PHE A 56 3.57 2.09 5.01
C PHE A 56 4.79 2.47 4.19
N ASN A 57 5.65 1.47 3.98
CA ASN A 57 6.95 1.65 3.33
C ASN A 57 6.91 1.32 1.84
N ARG A 58 5.96 0.47 1.41
CA ARG A 58 5.92 -0.05 0.04
C ARG A 58 4.78 0.60 -0.73
N ALA A 59 5.13 1.37 -1.73
CA ALA A 59 4.19 1.96 -2.68
C ALA A 59 4.69 1.80 -4.11
N SER A 60 3.76 1.56 -5.04
CA SER A 60 4.09 1.43 -6.48
C SER A 60 3.88 2.76 -7.22
N ILE A 61 2.81 3.46 -6.89
CA ILE A 61 2.41 4.72 -7.50
C ILE A 61 2.13 5.74 -6.39
N LEU A 62 2.60 6.96 -6.61
CA LEU A 62 2.31 8.13 -5.79
C LEU A 62 1.93 9.26 -6.74
N GLY A 63 0.77 9.87 -6.57
CA GLY A 63 0.29 10.85 -7.53
C GLY A 63 -0.55 11.95 -6.93
N SER A 64 -0.68 13.01 -7.71
CA SER A 64 -1.69 14.03 -7.60
C SER A 64 -2.54 14.00 -8.87
N ARG A 65 -3.39 15.01 -9.07
CA ARG A 65 -4.25 15.13 -10.25
C ARG A 65 -3.46 15.13 -11.55
N ASP A 66 -2.42 15.96 -11.65
CA ASP A 66 -1.70 16.19 -12.92
C ASP A 66 -0.36 15.45 -12.99
N TYR A 67 0.26 15.17 -11.84
CA TYR A 67 1.56 14.52 -11.75
C TYR A 67 1.45 13.15 -11.11
N THR A 68 2.14 12.15 -11.68
CA THR A 68 2.20 10.80 -11.11
C THR A 68 3.62 10.26 -11.13
N LEU A 69 4.14 9.93 -9.95
CA LEU A 69 5.40 9.24 -9.74
C LEU A 69 5.13 7.73 -9.71
N LYS A 70 5.79 7.01 -10.62
CA LYS A 70 5.73 5.54 -10.70
C LYS A 70 7.10 4.96 -10.35
N ALA A 71 7.12 3.85 -9.61
CA ALA A 71 8.33 3.08 -9.43
C ALA A 71 8.90 2.67 -10.80
N GLY A 72 10.21 2.83 -11.01
CA GLY A 72 10.83 2.70 -12.33
C GLY A 72 10.51 1.36 -13.02
N LEU A 73 9.76 1.42 -14.12
CA LEU A 73 9.67 0.34 -15.11
C LEU A 73 11.05 0.20 -15.73
N GLY A 74 11.82 -0.82 -15.34
CA GLY A 74 13.07 -1.10 -16.03
C GLY A 74 12.73 -1.56 -17.43
N SER A 75 13.16 -0.79 -18.45
CA SER A 75 13.46 -1.15 -19.86
C SER A 75 12.65 -2.25 -20.57
N HIS A 76 11.48 -2.62 -20.07
CA HIS A 76 10.58 -3.61 -20.65
C HIS A 76 9.17 -3.05 -20.51
N SER A 77 8.84 -2.17 -21.45
CA SER A 77 7.54 -2.18 -22.07
C SER A 77 7.17 -3.64 -22.38
N GLU A 78 6.09 -4.13 -21.76
CA GLU A 78 5.33 -5.28 -22.24
C GLU A 78 6.16 -6.53 -22.62
N GLU A 79 6.83 -7.17 -21.65
CA GLU A 79 7.40 -8.50 -21.89
C GLU A 79 6.47 -9.63 -21.41
N TYR A 80 6.05 -10.42 -22.39
CA TYR A 80 5.23 -11.63 -22.37
C TYR A 80 5.87 -12.83 -21.64
N ASP A 81 6.61 -12.65 -20.55
CA ASP A 81 7.08 -13.80 -19.75
C ASP A 81 6.20 -13.94 -18.50
N GLY A 82 5.37 -14.99 -18.46
CA GLY A 82 4.36 -15.29 -17.43
C GLY A 82 4.91 -15.55 -16.01
N LYS A 83 6.15 -15.13 -15.71
CA LYS A 83 6.71 -15.12 -14.37
C LYS A 83 6.20 -13.89 -13.63
N ARG A 84 5.54 -14.12 -12.50
CA ARG A 84 5.07 -13.06 -11.58
C ARG A 84 6.26 -12.19 -11.14
N ARG A 85 6.56 -11.11 -11.87
CA ARG A 85 7.56 -10.12 -11.47
C ARG A 85 7.07 -9.43 -10.21
N GLU A 86 7.94 -9.31 -9.21
CA GLU A 86 7.61 -8.57 -7.99
C GLU A 86 7.37 -7.09 -8.33
N PRO A 87 6.33 -6.45 -7.75
CA PRO A 87 6.08 -5.03 -7.98
C PRO A 87 7.29 -4.23 -7.49
N ARG A 88 7.80 -3.36 -8.35
CA ARG A 88 8.84 -2.41 -7.97
C ARG A 88 8.23 -1.32 -7.11
N TYR A 89 8.99 -0.86 -6.13
CA TYR A 89 8.52 0.14 -5.17
C TYR A 89 9.25 1.47 -5.37
N VAL A 90 8.53 2.55 -5.10
CA VAL A 90 9.09 3.87 -4.89
C VAL A 90 9.95 3.84 -3.62
N ASP A 91 11.04 4.60 -3.59
CA ASP A 91 11.87 4.70 -2.40
C ASP A 91 11.06 5.26 -1.21
N GLU A 92 11.16 4.61 -0.05
CA GLU A 92 10.42 4.92 1.17
C GLU A 92 10.66 6.35 1.67
N ARG A 93 11.76 6.95 1.24
CA ARG A 93 12.15 8.32 1.62
C ARG A 93 11.31 9.39 0.92
N LEU A 94 10.76 9.09 -0.25
CA LEU A 94 10.02 10.07 -1.06
C LEU A 94 8.63 10.39 -0.52
N PHE A 95 8.10 9.54 0.36
CA PHE A 95 6.73 9.68 0.85
C PHE A 95 6.57 9.20 2.28
N GLU A 96 5.55 9.73 2.94
CA GLU A 96 5.07 9.20 4.22
C GLU A 96 3.59 8.84 4.06
N CYS A 97 3.28 7.56 4.32
CA CYS A 97 1.91 7.10 4.43
C CYS A 97 1.72 6.55 5.84
N ARG A 98 0.97 7.29 6.66
CA ARG A 98 0.71 6.95 8.06
C ARG A 98 -0.71 6.45 8.19
N VAL A 99 -0.87 5.29 8.80
CA VAL A 99 -2.14 4.60 8.92
C VAL A 99 -2.36 4.20 10.36
N ARG A 100 -3.49 4.60 10.93
CA ARG A 100 -3.87 4.25 12.29
C ARG A 100 -4.71 2.99 12.33
N VAL A 101 -4.38 2.05 13.20
CA VAL A 101 -5.21 0.86 13.43
C VAL A 101 -6.43 1.27 14.25
N MET A 102 -7.63 1.04 13.71
CA MET A 102 -8.89 1.32 14.41
C MET A 102 -9.29 0.14 15.30
N GLY A 103 -9.06 -1.09 14.83
CA GLY A 103 -9.39 -2.29 15.58
C GLY A 103 -9.53 -3.52 14.69
N VAL A 104 -10.16 -4.56 15.25
CA VAL A 104 -10.39 -5.84 14.56
C VAL A 104 -11.89 -6.10 14.50
N GLU A 105 -12.40 -6.25 13.29
CA GLU A 105 -13.77 -6.67 13.03
C GLU A 105 -13.84 -8.17 12.76
N SER A 106 -15.01 -8.77 12.98
CA SER A 106 -15.27 -10.16 12.63
C SER A 106 -16.43 -10.24 11.65
N GLN A 107 -16.32 -11.12 10.65
CA GLN A 107 -17.46 -11.46 9.80
C GLN A 107 -18.57 -12.15 10.62
N PRO A 108 -19.84 -12.08 10.18
CA PRO A 108 -20.85 -13.04 10.63
C PRO A 108 -20.38 -14.48 10.44
N MET A 109 -20.81 -15.37 11.33
CA MET A 109 -20.48 -16.79 11.26
C MET A 109 -21.14 -17.42 10.04
N SER A 110 -20.32 -17.90 9.10
CA SER A 110 -20.80 -18.67 7.95
C SER A 110 -20.65 -20.16 8.22
N VAL A 111 -21.65 -20.95 7.80
CA VAL A 111 -21.68 -22.40 7.98
C VAL A 111 -21.76 -23.05 6.60
N LYS A 112 -20.73 -23.79 6.22
CA LYS A 112 -20.66 -24.53 4.95
C LYS A 112 -20.80 -26.02 5.22
N GLU A 113 -21.90 -26.60 4.75
CA GLU A 113 -22.14 -28.03 4.82
C GLU A 113 -21.51 -28.75 3.63
N LYS A 114 -20.70 -29.78 3.90
CA LYS A 114 -20.11 -30.66 2.89
C LYS A 114 -20.72 -32.04 3.07
N THR A 115 -21.57 -32.43 2.14
CA THR A 115 -22.17 -33.77 2.06
C THR A 115 -21.95 -34.39 0.67
N LYS A 116 -22.17 -35.69 0.54
CA LYS A 116 -22.14 -36.42 -0.73
C LYS A 116 -23.51 -37.05 -0.97
N ARG A 117 -23.91 -37.20 -2.24
CA ARG A 117 -25.18 -37.84 -2.60
C ARG A 117 -25.20 -39.28 -2.04
N ARG A 118 -26.32 -39.67 -1.40
CA ARG A 118 -26.51 -40.96 -0.70
C ARG A 118 -25.57 -41.21 0.48
N ASN A 119 -25.08 -40.15 1.16
CA ASN A 119 -24.37 -40.28 2.43
C ASN A 119 -25.09 -39.48 3.53
N ARG A 120 -25.41 -40.12 4.66
CA ARG A 120 -26.09 -39.48 5.79
C ARG A 120 -25.19 -38.52 6.57
N LYS A 121 -23.86 -38.67 6.48
CA LYS A 121 -22.90 -37.82 7.18
C LYS A 121 -22.75 -36.46 6.50
N VAL A 122 -23.11 -35.39 7.20
CA VAL A 122 -22.87 -34.01 6.79
C VAL A 122 -21.70 -33.44 7.59
N LYS A 123 -20.67 -32.93 6.89
CA LYS A 123 -19.55 -32.23 7.53
C LYS A 123 -19.83 -30.73 7.52
N THR A 124 -20.10 -30.19 8.69
CA THR A 124 -20.33 -28.76 8.89
C THR A 124 -19.01 -28.03 9.14
N VAL A 125 -18.65 -27.08 8.26
CA VAL A 125 -17.47 -26.22 8.40
C VAL A 125 -17.92 -24.82 8.79
N ARG A 126 -17.48 -24.35 9.95
CA ARG A 126 -17.77 -22.99 10.44
C ARG A 126 -16.61 -22.06 10.10
N SER A 127 -16.92 -20.89 9.57
CA SER A 127 -15.93 -19.85 9.24
C SER A 127 -16.35 -18.52 9.87
N LYS A 128 -15.44 -17.90 10.62
CA LYS A 128 -15.58 -16.55 11.18
C LYS A 128 -14.24 -15.82 11.04
N HIS A 129 -14.06 -15.14 9.91
CA HIS A 129 -12.80 -14.44 9.60
C HIS A 129 -12.72 -13.10 10.35
N LYS A 130 -11.50 -12.73 10.73
CA LYS A 130 -11.17 -11.46 11.36
C LYS A 130 -10.51 -10.52 10.34
N TYR A 131 -10.87 -9.25 10.40
CA TYR A 131 -10.38 -8.19 9.53
C TYR A 131 -9.80 -7.07 10.38
N THR A 132 -8.57 -6.65 10.11
CA THR A 132 -8.04 -5.44 10.75
C THR A 132 -8.53 -4.22 10.00
N VAL A 133 -9.16 -3.29 10.70
CA VAL A 133 -9.62 -2.01 10.16
C VAL A 133 -8.61 -0.94 10.52
N CYS A 134 -8.24 -0.18 9.51
CA CYS A 134 -7.25 0.87 9.58
C CYS A 134 -7.80 2.15 8.95
N ARG A 135 -7.37 3.31 9.43
CA ARG A 135 -7.69 4.61 8.84
C ARG A 135 -6.42 5.29 8.36
N VAL A 136 -6.44 5.74 7.11
CA VAL A 136 -5.32 6.49 6.53
C VAL A 136 -5.33 7.89 7.12
N MET A 137 -4.27 8.24 7.85
CA MET A 137 -4.17 9.53 8.52
C MET A 137 -3.54 10.57 7.60
N GLU A 138 -2.43 10.20 6.96
CA GLU A 138 -1.64 11.11 6.14
C GLU A 138 -1.07 10.36 4.95
N VAL A 139 -1.20 10.97 3.77
CA VAL A 139 -0.48 10.60 2.55
C VAL A 139 0.24 11.87 2.10
N ARG A 140 1.55 11.91 2.32
CA ARG A 140 2.39 13.08 2.05
C ARG A 140 3.57 12.72 1.16
N VAL A 141 3.88 13.59 0.22
CA VAL A 141 5.11 13.56 -0.58
C VAL A 141 6.14 14.46 0.08
N LYS A 142 7.36 13.95 0.31
CA LYS A 142 8.44 14.78 0.87
C LYS A 142 8.97 15.75 -0.17
N GLY A 143 9.22 16.98 0.27
CA GLY A 143 9.83 18.01 -0.57
C GLY A 143 11.31 17.72 -0.87
N LEU A 144 11.87 18.41 -1.87
CA LEU A 144 13.30 18.29 -2.19
C LEU A 144 14.19 18.69 -1.00
N ASP A 145 13.82 19.76 -0.30
CA ASP A 145 14.60 20.28 0.83
C ASP A 145 14.70 19.25 1.96
N GLU A 146 13.60 18.57 2.25
CA GLU A 146 13.53 17.49 3.26
C GLU A 146 14.37 16.29 2.86
N LEU A 147 14.36 15.92 1.57
CA LEU A 147 15.18 14.83 1.06
C LEU A 147 16.67 15.14 1.12
N MET A 148 17.07 16.39 0.86
CA MET A 148 18.47 16.81 0.94
C MET A 148 19.01 16.82 2.38
N GLN A 149 18.15 17.02 3.38
CA GLN A 149 18.51 16.90 4.79
C GLN A 149 18.72 15.44 5.23
N GLU A 150 18.07 14.48 4.57
CA GLU A 150 18.24 13.06 4.86
C GLU A 150 19.58 12.51 4.32
N LYS A 151 20.36 11.85 5.17
CA LYS A 151 21.70 11.32 4.82
C LYS A 151 21.62 10.29 3.67
N GLY A 152 22.53 10.39 2.70
CA GLY A 152 22.73 9.38 1.65
C GLY A 152 21.95 9.61 0.34
N VAL A 153 21.61 10.86 0.02
CA VAL A 153 21.17 11.26 -1.32
C VAL A 153 22.39 11.52 -2.19
N VAL A 154 22.47 10.82 -3.32
CA VAL A 154 23.49 11.05 -4.36
C VAL A 154 22.77 11.67 -5.55
N VAL A 155 23.22 12.83 -5.96
CA VAL A 155 22.67 13.55 -7.12
C VAL A 155 23.46 13.08 -8.34
N LEU A 156 22.78 12.49 -9.32
CA LEU A 156 23.37 12.31 -10.64
C LEU A 156 23.19 13.61 -11.42
N GLU A 157 24.29 14.08 -12.03
CA GLU A 157 24.31 15.25 -12.92
C GLU A 157 23.53 15.03 -14.22
#